data_AF-A0A349M181-F1
#
_entry.id   AF-A0A349M181-F1
#
_cell.length_a   1.000
_cell.length_b   1.000
_cell.length_c   1.000
_cell.angle_alpha   90.00
_cell.angle_beta   90.00
_cell.angle_gamma   90.00
#
_symmetry.space_group_name_H-M   'P 1'
#
loop_
_entity.id
_entity.type
_entity.pdbx_description
1 polymer ?
#
loop_
_entity_poly.entity_id
_entity_poly.type
_entity_poly.pdbx_seq_one_letter_code
_entity_poly.pdbx_strand_id
1 'polypeptide(L)'
;MKLFLSTDFEGTSGIVAWEQIIEGNAEYEQGRKLLTNEVNAVITGALEAGATEFVVNDAHHHMRNLHPQDLSGRATLITGKHKPLYMMEGLDASFDGVCFVSYHGSIGAERAILSHTYNPGAVWEVRLNGEVVGESGINALVAAH
;
A
#
# COMPACT_ATOMS: atom_id res chain seq x y z
N MET A 1 14.46 -11.71 -9.84
CA MET A 1 14.24 -10.35 -9.33
C MET A 1 13.25 -10.45 -8.18
N LYS A 2 13.57 -9.83 -7.04
CA LYS A 2 12.78 -9.80 -5.81
C LYS A 2 12.16 -8.42 -5.62
N LEU A 3 10.83 -8.36 -5.58
CA LEU A 3 10.07 -7.11 -5.45
C LEU A 3 9.38 -7.00 -4.10
N PHE A 4 9.43 -5.80 -3.53
CA PHE A 4 8.69 -5.42 -2.34
C PHE A 4 7.47 -4.60 -2.75
N LEU A 5 6.27 -5.05 -2.37
CA LEU A 5 5.02 -4.36 -2.63
C LEU A 5 4.52 -3.79 -1.31
N SER A 6 4.55 -2.48 -1.14
CA SER A 6 3.81 -1.82 -0.06
C SER A 6 2.42 -1.50 -0.58
N THR A 7 1.39 -2.01 0.08
CA THR A 7 0.00 -1.96 -0.42
C THR A 7 -0.88 -1.16 0.52
N ASP A 8 -1.42 -0.06 0.03
CA ASP A 8 -2.45 0.71 0.72
C ASP A 8 -3.84 0.41 0.12
N PHE A 9 -4.92 1.12 0.49
CA PHE A 9 -6.27 0.75 0.07
C PHE A 9 -6.98 1.83 -0.76
N GLU A 10 -6.87 3.08 -0.35
CA GLU A 10 -7.60 4.25 -0.85
C GLU A 10 -7.45 4.45 -2.35
N GLY A 11 -6.25 4.20 -2.89
CA GLY A 11 -5.92 4.36 -4.30
C GLY A 11 -6.31 3.17 -5.18
N THR A 12 -6.94 2.14 -4.63
CA THR A 12 -7.38 0.96 -5.40
C THR A 12 -8.46 1.37 -6.41
N SER A 13 -8.34 0.87 -7.65
CA SER A 13 -9.34 1.14 -8.68
C SER A 13 -10.74 0.66 -8.26
N GLY A 14 -11.73 1.55 -8.37
CA GLY A 14 -13.11 1.30 -7.94
C GLY A 14 -13.41 1.65 -6.48
N ILE A 15 -12.42 2.06 -5.69
CA ILE A 15 -12.64 2.71 -4.39
C ILE A 15 -12.98 4.17 -4.62
N VAL A 16 -14.03 4.64 -3.96
CA VAL A 16 -14.51 6.02 -4.01
C VAL A 16 -14.94 6.54 -2.64
N ALA A 17 -15.08 5.67 -1.63
CA ALA A 17 -15.62 6.00 -0.32
C ALA A 17 -14.91 5.23 0.81
N TRP A 18 -14.95 5.79 2.03
CA TRP A 18 -14.31 5.22 3.22
C TRP A 18 -14.93 3.88 3.63
N GLU A 19 -16.22 3.70 3.38
CA GLU A 19 -16.99 2.49 3.68
C GLU A 19 -16.46 1.25 2.94
N GLN A 20 -15.73 1.46 1.83
CA GLN A 20 -15.11 0.37 1.09
C GLN A 20 -13.74 -0.05 1.67
N ILE A 21 -13.14 0.76 2.55
CA ILE A 21 -11.77 0.55 3.06
C ILE A 21 -11.68 0.44 4.59
N ILE A 22 -12.74 0.81 5.32
CA ILE A 22 -12.78 0.71 6.78
C ILE A 22 -13.51 -0.57 7.23
N GLU A 23 -12.85 -1.39 8.05
CA GLU A 23 -13.42 -2.62 8.61
C GLU A 23 -14.76 -2.37 9.34
N GLY A 24 -15.70 -3.32 9.21
CA GLY A 24 -17.02 -3.23 9.83
C GLY A 24 -18.09 -2.57 8.95
N ASN A 25 -17.72 -1.98 7.81
CA ASN A 25 -18.67 -1.48 6.82
C ASN A 25 -19.13 -2.57 5.84
N ALA A 26 -20.33 -2.43 5.29
CA ALA A 26 -20.93 -3.41 4.39
C ALA A 26 -20.17 -3.57 3.06
N GLU A 27 -19.48 -2.53 2.60
CA GLU A 27 -18.76 -2.52 1.33
C GLU A 27 -17.29 -2.95 1.46
N TYR A 28 -16.78 -3.09 2.69
CA TYR A 28 -15.38 -3.36 2.97
C TYR A 28 -14.87 -4.64 2.29
N GLU A 29 -15.64 -5.75 2.37
CA GLU A 29 -15.24 -7.00 1.73
C GLU A 29 -15.21 -6.92 0.20
N GLN A 30 -16.02 -6.05 -0.41
CA GLN A 30 -15.92 -5.77 -1.83
C GLN A 30 -14.65 -4.97 -2.14
N GLY A 31 -14.32 -3.98 -1.30
CA GLY A 31 -13.06 -3.25 -1.41
C GLY A 31 -11.84 -4.17 -1.30
N ARG A 32 -11.84 -5.11 -0.35
CA ARG A 32 -10.71 -6.04 -0.15
C ARG A 32 -10.47 -6.89 -1.38
N LYS A 33 -11.53 -7.34 -2.05
CA LYS A 33 -11.43 -8.08 -3.31
C LYS A 33 -10.80 -7.23 -4.41
N LEU A 34 -11.18 -5.96 -4.52
CA LEU A 34 -10.57 -5.03 -5.46
C LEU A 34 -9.08 -4.83 -5.16
N LEU A 35 -8.72 -4.61 -3.89
CA LEU A 35 -7.32 -4.44 -3.46
C LEU A 35 -6.49 -5.69 -3.77
N THR A 36 -6.98 -6.87 -3.40
CA THR A 36 -6.31 -8.14 -3.72
C THR A 36 -6.10 -8.31 -5.23
N ASN A 37 -7.08 -7.92 -6.06
CA ASN A 37 -6.94 -7.98 -7.51
C ASN A 37 -5.90 -7.00 -8.05
N GLU A 38 -5.82 -5.78 -7.49
CA GLU A 38 -4.80 -4.79 -7.86
C GLU A 38 -3.38 -5.30 -7.54
N VAL A 39 -3.19 -5.86 -6.34
CA VAL A 39 -1.92 -6.48 -5.93
C VAL A 39 -1.57 -7.65 -6.84
N ASN A 40 -2.53 -8.52 -7.14
CA ASN A 40 -2.32 -9.66 -8.03
C ASN A 40 -2.04 -9.23 -9.48
N ALA A 41 -2.57 -8.09 -9.94
CA ALA A 41 -2.26 -7.53 -11.25
C ALA A 41 -0.79 -7.07 -11.31
N VAL A 42 -0.28 -6.40 -10.27
CA VAL A 42 1.14 -6.03 -10.16
C VAL A 42 2.04 -7.26 -10.16
N ILE A 43 1.70 -8.29 -9.36
CA ILE A 43 2.46 -9.55 -9.31
C ILE A 43 2.45 -10.24 -10.68
N THR A 44 1.30 -10.33 -11.34
CA THR A 44 1.18 -10.95 -12.67
C THR A 44 2.05 -10.24 -13.70
N GLY A 45 1.96 -8.91 -13.80
CA GLY A 45 2.77 -8.14 -14.74
C GLY A 45 4.28 -8.26 -14.44
N ALA A 46 4.66 -8.30 -13.17
CA ALA A 46 6.05 -8.49 -12.77
C ALA A 46 6.57 -9.91 -13.07
N LEU A 47 5.76 -10.95 -12.88
CA LEU A 47 6.08 -12.32 -13.30
C LEU A 47 6.32 -12.40 -14.81
N GLU A 48 5.47 -11.77 -15.61
CA GLU A 48 5.63 -11.68 -17.08
C GLU A 48 6.92 -10.95 -17.47
N ALA A 49 7.35 -9.97 -16.65
CA ALA A 49 8.62 -9.27 -16.81
C ALA A 49 9.84 -10.03 -16.24
N GLY A 50 9.66 -11.23 -15.67
CA GLY A 50 10.74 -12.09 -15.17
C GLY A 50 11.08 -11.93 -13.68
N ALA A 51 10.26 -11.22 -12.89
CA ALA A 51 10.36 -11.27 -11.43
C ALA A 51 9.94 -12.64 -10.90
N THR A 52 10.51 -13.05 -9.76
CA THR A 52 10.38 -14.42 -9.25
C THR A 52 10.06 -14.48 -7.77
N GLU A 53 10.26 -13.40 -7.03
CA GLU A 53 10.05 -13.34 -5.59
C GLU A 53 9.30 -12.06 -5.22
N PHE A 54 8.29 -12.20 -4.36
CA PHE A 54 7.38 -11.12 -3.98
C PHE A 54 7.16 -11.12 -2.48
N VAL A 55 7.34 -9.95 -1.87
CA VAL A 55 6.90 -9.69 -0.49
C VAL A 55 5.87 -8.58 -0.54
N VAL A 56 4.68 -8.85 -0.01
CA VAL A 56 3.56 -7.92 0.04
C VAL A 56 3.40 -7.47 1.49
N ASN A 57 3.50 -6.17 1.72
CA ASN A 57 3.30 -5.55 3.02
C ASN A 57 1.98 -4.80 3.04
N ASP A 58 1.02 -5.30 3.81
CA ASP A 58 -0.27 -4.65 4.02
C ASP A 58 -0.08 -3.39 4.87
N ALA A 59 -0.40 -2.22 4.32
CA ALA A 59 -0.03 -0.93 4.88
C ALA A 59 -1.24 -0.07 5.31
N HIS A 60 -2.47 -0.56 5.12
CA HIS A 60 -3.69 0.20 5.37
C HIS A 60 -4.29 -0.08 6.77
N HIS A 61 -4.61 0.96 7.54
CA HIS A 61 -5.35 0.89 8.81
C HIS A 61 -4.81 -0.13 9.84
N HIS A 62 -5.51 -1.25 10.06
CA HIS A 62 -5.06 -2.34 10.94
C HIS A 62 -4.12 -3.34 10.26
N MET A 63 -3.88 -3.16 8.96
CA MET A 63 -2.95 -3.92 8.14
C MET A 63 -3.31 -5.41 8.02
N ARG A 64 -4.61 -5.72 7.99
CA ARG A 64 -5.20 -7.08 7.95
C ARG A 64 -6.24 -7.19 6.83
N ASN A 65 -6.00 -6.48 5.74
CA ASN A 65 -6.88 -6.32 4.59
C ASN A 65 -6.64 -7.42 3.54
N LEU A 66 -5.41 -7.93 3.42
CA LEU A 66 -5.07 -9.01 2.49
C LEU A 66 -5.10 -10.39 3.17
N HIS A 67 -5.42 -11.42 2.38
CA HIS A 67 -5.41 -12.82 2.82
C HIS A 67 -4.37 -13.62 2.04
N PRO A 68 -3.49 -14.39 2.70
CA PRO A 68 -2.43 -15.13 2.02
C PRO A 68 -2.93 -16.09 0.92
N GLN A 69 -4.08 -16.74 1.14
CA GLN A 69 -4.63 -17.70 0.18
C GLN A 69 -5.14 -17.09 -1.12
N ASP A 70 -5.37 -15.78 -1.15
CA ASP A 70 -5.90 -15.07 -2.32
C ASP A 70 -4.78 -14.36 -3.12
N LEU A 71 -3.54 -14.41 -2.63
CA LEU A 71 -2.39 -13.79 -3.30
C LEU A 71 -1.73 -14.73 -4.31
N SER A 72 -1.40 -14.16 -5.47
CA SER A 72 -0.73 -14.83 -6.58
C SER A 72 0.79 -14.91 -6.38
N GLY A 73 1.48 -15.60 -7.29
CA GLY A 73 2.94 -15.60 -7.36
C GLY A 73 3.68 -16.23 -6.16
N ARG A 74 2.95 -16.96 -5.30
CA ARG A 74 3.46 -17.47 -4.01
C ARG A 74 4.08 -16.35 -3.16
N ALA A 75 3.47 -15.17 -3.19
CA ALA A 75 3.94 -14.01 -2.46
C ALA A 75 3.95 -14.27 -0.94
N THR A 76 4.94 -13.71 -0.26
CA THR A 76 4.95 -13.66 1.21
C THR A 76 4.16 -12.45 1.68
N LEU A 77 3.18 -12.63 2.58
CA LEU A 77 2.39 -11.54 3.14
C LEU A 77 2.91 -11.13 4.52
N ILE A 78 3.12 -9.84 4.72
CA ILE A 78 3.35 -9.19 6.02
C ILE A 78 2.05 -8.50 6.42
N THR A 79 1.42 -8.96 7.50
CA THR A 79 0.12 -8.49 7.99
C THR A 79 0.14 -8.22 9.50
N GLY A 80 -0.64 -7.23 9.93
CA GLY A 80 -0.75 -6.77 11.32
C GLY A 80 -0.16 -5.38 11.54
N LYS A 81 -0.78 -4.64 12.47
CA LYS A 81 -0.33 -3.31 12.92
C LYS A 81 0.87 -3.43 13.88
N HIS A 82 1.53 -2.30 14.17
CA HIS A 82 2.66 -2.15 15.11
C HIS A 82 4.00 -2.71 14.60
N LYS A 83 4.13 -2.81 13.28
CA LYS A 83 5.37 -3.15 12.61
C LYS A 83 6.39 -2.01 12.77
N PRO A 84 7.67 -2.29 13.14
CA PRO A 84 8.68 -1.25 13.35
C PRO A 84 8.86 -0.27 12.19
N LEU A 85 8.85 -0.74 10.94
CA LEU A 85 8.95 0.11 9.75
C LEU A 85 7.58 0.40 9.10
N TYR A 86 6.48 0.07 9.79
CA TYR A 86 5.12 0.46 9.41
C TYR A 86 4.76 0.04 7.96
N MET A 87 4.56 1.01 7.05
CA MET A 87 4.23 0.76 5.63
C MET A 87 5.39 0.14 4.83
N MET A 88 6.60 0.10 5.39
CA MET A 88 7.82 -0.43 4.76
C MET A 88 8.42 -1.62 5.52
N GLU A 89 7.62 -2.30 6.35
CA GLU A 89 8.07 -3.47 7.11
C GLU A 89 8.59 -4.59 6.20
N GLY A 90 9.76 -5.12 6.58
CA GLY A 90 10.42 -6.22 5.88
C GLY A 90 11.22 -5.79 4.64
N LEU A 91 11.25 -4.50 4.29
CA LEU A 91 12.15 -4.01 3.26
C LEU A 91 13.60 -4.03 3.76
N ASP A 92 14.49 -4.53 2.90
CA ASP A 92 15.94 -4.55 3.13
C ASP A 92 16.71 -4.46 1.79
N ALA A 93 18.04 -4.49 1.86
CA ALA A 93 18.92 -4.38 0.69
C ALA A 93 18.89 -5.60 -0.26
N SER A 94 18.12 -6.66 0.04
CA SER A 94 17.99 -7.84 -0.83
C SER A 94 16.95 -7.68 -1.93
N PHE A 95 16.14 -6.62 -1.89
CA PHE A 95 15.12 -6.33 -2.90
C PHE A 95 15.70 -5.55 -4.08
N ASP A 96 15.27 -5.92 -5.29
CA ASP A 96 15.67 -5.24 -6.52
C ASP A 96 14.80 -4.02 -6.84
N GLY A 97 13.64 -3.89 -6.18
CA GLY A 97 12.71 -2.79 -6.41
C GLY A 97 11.53 -2.77 -5.45
N VAL A 98 10.91 -1.59 -5.35
CA VAL A 98 9.72 -1.32 -4.54
C VAL A 98 8.57 -0.90 -5.45
N CYS A 99 7.38 -1.42 -5.16
CA CYS A 99 6.12 -1.00 -5.77
C CYS A 99 5.21 -0.43 -4.69
N PHE A 100 4.79 0.83 -4.84
CA PHE A 100 3.71 1.42 -4.05
C PHE A 100 2.39 1.14 -4.77
N VAL A 101 1.56 0.26 -4.20
CA VAL A 101 0.32 -0.23 -4.80
C VAL A 101 -0.87 0.38 -4.08
N SER A 102 -1.84 0.91 -4.83
CA SER A 102 -3.07 1.51 -4.29
C SER A 102 -2.85 2.68 -3.33
N TYR A 103 -1.74 3.41 -3.48
CA TYR A 103 -1.48 4.65 -2.74
C TYR A 103 -2.34 5.81 -3.25
N HIS A 104 -2.56 6.80 -2.39
CA HIS A 104 -3.39 7.96 -2.67
C HIS A 104 -2.63 9.29 -2.56
N GLY A 105 -3.30 10.39 -2.92
CA GLY A 105 -2.74 11.74 -2.81
C GLY A 105 -2.60 12.21 -1.37
N SER A 106 -1.63 13.08 -1.12
CA SER A 106 -1.41 13.71 0.18
C SER A 106 -2.62 14.53 0.63
N ILE A 107 -2.73 14.77 1.94
CA ILE A 107 -3.75 15.65 2.50
C ILE A 107 -3.77 17.02 1.80
N GLY A 108 -4.97 17.51 1.49
CA GLY A 108 -5.18 18.78 0.79
C GLY A 108 -4.94 18.74 -0.72
N ALA A 109 -4.59 17.58 -1.29
CA ALA A 109 -4.48 17.43 -2.74
C ALA A 109 -5.84 17.65 -3.42
N GLU A 110 -5.92 18.64 -4.32
CA GLU A 110 -7.17 19.06 -4.97
C GLU A 110 -7.86 17.96 -5.79
N ARG A 111 -7.09 16.99 -6.30
CA ARG A 111 -7.57 15.94 -7.21
C ARG A 111 -7.20 14.54 -6.72
N ALA A 112 -7.48 14.26 -5.45
CA ALA A 112 -7.29 12.94 -4.87
C ALA A 112 -8.50 12.54 -4.02
N ILE A 113 -9.08 11.39 -4.34
CA ILE A 113 -10.08 10.77 -3.46
C ILE A 113 -9.40 10.35 -2.17
N LEU A 114 -10.13 10.47 -1.05
CA LEU A 114 -9.68 10.03 0.28
C LEU A 114 -8.30 10.63 0.65
N SER A 115 -7.99 11.83 0.17
CA SER A 115 -6.66 12.44 0.31
C SER A 115 -6.30 12.65 1.77
N HIS A 116 -5.20 12.06 2.21
CA HIS A 116 -4.68 12.29 3.56
C HIS A 116 -3.18 11.96 3.66
N THR A 117 -2.60 12.04 4.85
CA THR A 117 -1.25 11.54 5.12
C THR A 117 -1.23 10.95 6.53
N TYR A 118 -1.06 9.64 6.60
CA TYR A 118 -1.17 8.78 7.77
C TYR A 118 -2.51 8.94 8.52
N ASN A 119 -2.53 9.67 9.62
CA ASN A 119 -3.76 9.90 10.37
C ASN A 119 -4.29 11.30 10.06
N PRO A 120 -5.39 11.46 9.30
CA PRO A 120 -5.94 12.77 8.94
C PRO A 120 -6.43 13.59 10.16
N GLY A 121 -6.68 12.95 11.30
CA GLY A 121 -7.01 13.63 12.55
C GLY A 121 -5.80 14.16 13.33
N ALA A 122 -4.58 13.80 12.92
CA ALA A 122 -3.34 14.17 13.60
C ALA A 122 -2.31 14.89 12.71
N VAL A 123 -2.35 14.63 11.40
CA VAL A 123 -1.38 15.15 10.43
C VAL A 123 -2.12 15.96 9.38
N TRP A 124 -1.85 17.27 9.34
CA TRP A 124 -2.43 18.17 8.35
C TRP A 124 -1.57 18.32 7.10
N GLU A 125 -0.25 18.16 7.20
CA GLU A 125 0.68 18.28 6.07
C GLU A 125 2.05 17.72 6.48
N VAL A 126 2.75 17.10 5.53
CA VAL A 126 4.18 16.76 5.68
C VAL A 126 4.96 17.41 4.56
N ARG A 127 6.13 17.97 4.90
CA ARG A 127 7.05 18.56 3.93
C ARG A 127 8.44 17.94 4.02
N LEU A 128 9.02 17.61 2.87
CA LEU A 128 10.41 17.22 2.73
C LEU A 128 11.13 18.29 1.92
N ASN A 129 12.13 18.94 2.51
CA ASN A 129 12.86 20.06 1.90
C ASN A 129 11.95 21.18 1.36
N GLY A 130 10.81 21.41 2.01
CA GLY A 130 9.82 22.43 1.63
C GLY A 130 8.73 21.96 0.67
N GLU A 131 8.90 20.80 0.03
CA GLU A 131 7.90 20.20 -0.87
C GLU A 131 6.88 19.38 -0.08
N VAL A 132 5.59 19.54 -0.39
CA VAL A 132 4.52 18.74 0.24
C VAL A 132 4.61 17.31 -0.26
N VAL A 133 4.59 16.36 0.65
CA VAL A 133 4.61 14.94 0.34
C VAL A 133 3.52 14.19 1.07
N GLY A 134 3.05 13.11 0.43
CA GLY A 134 2.20 12.11 1.07
C GLY A 134 3.01 10.92 1.56
N GLU A 135 2.31 9.86 1.91
CA GLU A 135 2.88 8.63 2.43
C GLU A 135 3.88 7.99 1.44
N SER A 136 3.55 7.98 0.14
CA SER A 136 4.45 7.46 -0.90
C SER A 136 5.80 8.19 -0.93
N GLY A 137 5.79 9.52 -0.79
CA GLY A 137 7.01 10.33 -0.76
C GLY A 137 7.84 10.08 0.49
N ILE A 138 7.20 9.92 1.65
CA ILE A 138 7.89 9.59 2.92
C ILE A 138 8.48 8.17 2.84
N ASN A 139 7.68 7.21 2.38
CA ASN A 139 8.07 5.80 2.27
C ASN A 139 9.15 5.58 1.21
N ALA A 140 9.20 6.41 0.16
CA ALA A 140 10.28 6.39 -0.82
C ALA A 140 11.65 6.71 -0.19
N LEU A 141 11.72 7.52 0.87
CA LEU A 141 12.98 7.77 1.58
C LEU A 141 13.48 6.52 2.30
N VAL A 142 12.57 5.70 2.85
CA VAL A 142 12.95 4.43 3.47
C VAL A 142 13.47 3.46 2.41
N ALA A 143 12.87 3.46 1.21
CA ALA A 143 13.32 2.63 0.10
C ALA A 143 14.67 3.05 -0.50
N ALA A 144 15.06 4.32 -0.33
CA ALA A 144 16.33 4.84 -0.83
C ALA A 144 17.51 4.62 0.14
N HIS A 145 17.25 4.14 1.36
CA HIS A 145 18.27 3.91 2.40
C HIS A 145 18.71 2.44 2.41
#